data_AF-A0A8X6L7B5-F1
#
_entry.id   AF-A0A8X6L7B5-F1
#
_cell.length_a   1.000
_cell.length_b   1.000
_cell.length_c   1.000
_cell.angle_alpha   90.00
_cell.angle_beta   90.00
_cell.angle_gamma   90.00
#
_symmetry.space_group_name_H-M   'P 1'
#
loop_
_entity.id
_entity.type
_entity.pdbx_description
1 polymer ?
#
loop_
_entity_poly.entity_id
_entity_poly.type
_entity_poly.pdbx_seq_one_letter_code
_entity_poly.pdbx_strand_id
1 'polypeptide(L)'
;MIHGPCGSLNNNSLCMSDGKCTKRYPRDLLAETITGNDGYPLYRRRFTEDGGKSITLKVLNNIIDVDNRWVVPYSPLLLKTYNAHINVECCNSVKAIKYICKYVNKGNDVWQCLEWKI
;
A
#
# COMPACT_ATOMS: atom_id res chain seq x y z
N MET A 1 7.44 6.37 -1.27
CA MET A 1 7.65 5.77 0.07
C MET A 1 7.78 4.27 -0.06
N ILE A 2 8.55 3.63 0.81
CA ILE A 2 8.78 2.18 0.78
C ILE A 2 8.04 1.55 1.96
N HIS A 3 7.30 0.48 1.71
CA HIS A 3 6.74 -0.35 2.77
C HIS A 3 7.90 -1.01 3.51
N GLY A 4 7.91 -0.90 4.83
CA GLY A 4 8.95 -1.54 5.65
C GLY A 4 9.00 -3.06 5.43
N PRO A 5 10.16 -3.70 5.62
CA PRO A 5 10.27 -5.15 5.49
C PRO A 5 9.22 -5.86 6.34
N CYS A 6 8.58 -6.88 5.76
CA CYS A 6 7.58 -7.69 6.41
C CYS A 6 7.61 -9.11 5.83
N GLY A 7 6.78 -10.02 6.34
CA GLY A 7 6.75 -11.40 5.87
C GLY A 7 7.98 -12.15 6.35
N SER A 8 8.59 -12.92 5.43
CA SER A 8 9.82 -13.66 5.71
C SER A 8 11.00 -12.76 6.12
N LEU A 9 11.01 -11.50 5.68
CA LEU A 9 12.06 -10.54 6.02
C LEU A 9 11.91 -9.98 7.45
N ASN A 10 10.68 -9.88 7.95
CA ASN A 10 10.40 -9.46 9.32
C ASN A 10 8.97 -9.85 9.72
N ASN A 11 8.83 -10.91 10.50
CA ASN A 11 7.52 -11.37 10.97
C ASN A 11 6.96 -10.51 12.12
N ASN A 12 7.78 -9.67 12.74
CA ASN A 12 7.38 -8.81 13.86
C ASN A 12 6.80 -7.46 13.41
N SER A 13 6.71 -7.21 12.10
CA SER A 13 6.16 -5.97 11.57
C SER A 13 4.68 -5.82 11.90
N LEU A 14 4.24 -4.61 12.27
CA LEU A 14 2.83 -4.30 12.64
C LEU A 14 1.80 -4.67 11.57
N CYS A 15 2.22 -4.78 10.31
CA CYS A 15 1.35 -5.18 9.21
C CYS A 15 1.10 -6.70 9.15
N MET A 16 1.79 -7.51 9.96
CA MET A 16 1.69 -8.97 9.95
C MET A 16 0.49 -9.47 10.76
N SER A 17 -0.24 -10.44 10.20
CA SER A 17 -1.32 -11.18 10.85
C SER A 17 -1.40 -12.57 10.22
N ASP A 18 -1.53 -13.62 11.04
CA ASP A 18 -1.56 -15.03 10.59
C ASP A 18 -0.40 -15.40 9.65
N GLY A 19 0.80 -14.89 9.96
CA GLY A 19 2.02 -15.12 9.16
C GLY A 19 2.03 -14.44 7.79
N LYS A 20 1.05 -13.56 7.48
CA LYS A 20 0.94 -12.84 6.21
C LYS A 20 0.87 -11.34 6.42
N CYS A 21 1.40 -10.58 5.47
CA CYS A 21 1.24 -9.13 5.46
C CYS A 21 -0.22 -8.78 5.12
N THR A 22 -0.94 -8.17 6.05
CA THR A 22 -2.32 -7.68 5.86
C THR A 22 -2.44 -6.66 4.72
N LYS A 23 -1.35 -5.96 4.41
CA LYS A 23 -1.26 -5.00 3.29
C LYS A 23 -0.80 -5.64 1.97
N ARG A 24 -0.56 -6.95 1.97
CA ARG A 24 -0.17 -7.78 0.82
C ARG A 24 1.14 -7.34 0.16
N TYR A 25 2.16 -7.07 0.97
CA TYR A 25 3.52 -6.82 0.48
C TYR A 25 4.39 -8.08 0.64
N PRO A 26 5.38 -8.29 -0.26
CA PRO A 26 5.61 -7.54 -1.50
C PRO A 26 4.46 -7.71 -2.52
N ARG A 27 4.18 -6.67 -3.32
CA ARG A 27 3.17 -6.73 -4.39
C ARG A 27 3.76 -7.34 -5.66
N ASP A 28 2.92 -7.86 -6.53
CA ASP A 28 3.38 -8.35 -7.83
C ASP A 28 3.86 -7.20 -8.73
N LEU A 29 4.85 -7.48 -9.57
CA LEU A 29 5.24 -6.58 -10.65
C LEU A 29 4.21 -6.70 -11.78
N LEU A 30 3.80 -5.56 -12.32
CA LEU A 30 2.75 -5.48 -13.32
C LEU A 30 3.15 -4.46 -14.39
N ALA A 31 3.13 -4.89 -15.64
CA ALA A 31 3.46 -4.05 -16.79
C ALA A 31 2.43 -2.94 -17.03
N GLU A 32 1.16 -3.16 -16.65
CA GLU A 32 0.07 -2.19 -16.78
C GLU A 32 -0.83 -2.15 -15.53
N THR A 33 -1.61 -1.08 -15.39
CA THR A 33 -2.62 -0.98 -14.32
C THR A 33 -3.87 -1.72 -14.76
N ILE A 34 -4.33 -2.67 -13.96
CA ILE A 34 -5.52 -3.47 -14.26
C ILE A 34 -6.67 -3.00 -13.37
N THR A 35 -7.75 -2.51 -13.96
CA THR A 35 -9.00 -2.21 -13.24
C THR A 35 -9.82 -3.49 -13.10
N GLY A 36 -9.77 -4.09 -11.91
CA GLY A 36 -10.52 -5.30 -11.56
C GLY A 36 -12.02 -5.04 -11.31
N ASN A 37 -12.83 -6.09 -11.50
CA ASN A 37 -14.29 -6.06 -11.26
C ASN A 37 -14.66 -6.11 -9.76
N ASP A 38 -13.68 -6.41 -8.89
CA ASP A 38 -13.83 -6.50 -7.43
C ASP A 38 -13.74 -5.13 -6.72
N GLY A 39 -13.40 -4.08 -7.48
CA GLY A 39 -13.46 -2.68 -7.06
C GLY A 39 -12.13 -2.06 -6.67
N TYR A 40 -11.01 -2.79 -6.73
CA TYR A 40 -9.68 -2.26 -6.42
C TYR A 40 -8.73 -2.39 -7.62
N PRO A 41 -8.15 -1.29 -8.13
CA PRO A 41 -7.19 -1.37 -9.22
C PRO A 41 -5.89 -2.03 -8.76
N LEU A 42 -5.35 -2.91 -9.60
CA LEU A 42 -3.98 -3.41 -9.47
C LEU A 42 -3.05 -2.46 -10.22
N TYR A 43 -2.34 -1.61 -9.49
CA TYR A 43 -1.47 -0.61 -10.09
C TYR A 43 -0.22 -1.22 -10.75
N ARG A 44 0.13 -0.65 -11.90
CA ARG A 44 1.40 -0.91 -12.61
C ARG A 44 2.61 -0.75 -11.70
N ARG A 45 3.49 -1.74 -11.69
CA ARG A 45 4.77 -1.76 -10.95
C ARG A 45 5.86 -2.28 -11.88
N ARG A 46 6.72 -1.38 -12.36
CA ARG A 46 7.74 -1.69 -13.38
C ARG A 46 8.80 -2.66 -12.85
N PHE A 47 9.16 -3.63 -13.69
CA PHE A 47 10.36 -4.43 -13.54
C PHE A 47 11.61 -3.55 -13.60
N THR A 48 12.71 -4.00 -13.00
CA THR A 48 14.00 -3.28 -13.02
C THR A 48 14.53 -3.13 -14.45
N GLU A 49 14.31 -4.11 -15.31
CA GLU A 49 14.64 -4.05 -16.75
C GLU A 49 13.82 -3.00 -17.52
N ASP A 50 12.58 -2.74 -17.11
CA ASP A 50 11.68 -1.74 -17.72
C ASP A 50 11.78 -0.34 -17.07
N GLY A 51 12.96 0.00 -16.55
CA GLY A 51 13.20 1.28 -15.87
C GLY A 51 12.59 1.37 -14.46
N GLY A 52 12.27 0.24 -13.84
CA GLY A 52 12.05 0.13 -12.41
C GLY A 52 13.34 0.34 -11.63
N LYS A 53 13.24 0.55 -10.31
CA LYS A 53 14.40 0.78 -9.44
C LYS A 53 14.46 -0.26 -8.34
N SER A 54 15.67 -0.60 -7.93
CA SER A 54 15.96 -1.29 -6.70
C SER A 54 16.88 -0.44 -5.84
N ILE A 55 16.72 -0.57 -4.53
CA ILE A 55 17.58 0.06 -3.52
C ILE A 55 17.94 -0.98 -2.48
N THR A 56 19.14 -0.89 -1.95
CA THR A 56 19.59 -1.72 -0.85
C THR A 56 19.32 -1.00 0.47
N LEU A 57 18.53 -1.60 1.35
CA LEU A 57 18.20 -1.08 2.67
C LEU A 57 18.96 -1.85 3.75
N LYS A 58 19.51 -1.13 4.73
CA LYS A 58 20.09 -1.73 5.93
C LYS A 58 19.06 -1.67 7.06
N VAL A 59 18.52 -2.82 7.46
CA VAL A 59 17.49 -2.94 8.50
C VAL A 59 17.93 -3.97 9.52
N LEU A 60 18.06 -3.56 10.79
CA LEU A 60 18.40 -4.44 11.93
C LEU A 60 19.62 -5.36 11.65
N ASN A 61 20.71 -4.77 11.17
CA ASN A 61 21.94 -5.43 10.73
C ASN A 61 21.86 -6.32 9.47
N ASN A 62 20.69 -6.45 8.85
CA ASN A 62 20.54 -7.15 7.58
C ASN A 62 20.58 -6.18 6.41
N ILE A 63 21.12 -6.65 5.29
CA ILE A 63 21.11 -5.95 4.01
C ILE A 63 19.99 -6.57 3.17
N ILE A 64 19.01 -5.76 2.78
CA ILE A 64 17.82 -6.20 2.06
C ILE A 64 17.72 -5.41 0.76
N ASP A 65 17.66 -6.11 -0.37
CA ASP A 65 17.37 -5.48 -1.65
C ASP A 65 15.86 -5.34 -1.84
N VAL A 66 15.45 -4.09 -2.08
CA VAL A 66 14.07 -3.68 -2.17
C VAL A 66 13.82 -3.06 -3.53
N ASP A 67 12.89 -3.63 -4.28
CA ASP A 67 12.48 -3.14 -5.59
C ASP A 67 11.09 -2.48 -5.54
N ASN A 68 10.57 -2.16 -6.73
CA ASN A 68 9.26 -1.55 -6.92
C ASN A 68 8.08 -2.33 -6.31
N ARG A 69 8.24 -3.60 -5.94
CA ARG A 69 7.19 -4.40 -5.27
C ARG A 69 6.84 -3.87 -3.88
N TRP A 70 7.77 -3.14 -3.26
CA TRP A 70 7.64 -2.59 -1.91
C TRP A 70 7.21 -1.12 -1.91
N VAL A 71 7.12 -0.48 -3.07
CA VAL A 71 6.72 0.93 -3.16
C VAL A 71 5.26 1.07 -2.76
N VAL A 72 4.97 1.97 -1.81
CA VAL A 72 3.60 2.38 -1.51
C VAL A 72 3.17 3.36 -2.60
N PRO A 73 2.04 3.15 -3.30
CA PRO A 73 1.55 4.07 -4.31
C PRO A 73 1.43 5.51 -3.76
N TYR A 74 1.83 6.48 -4.57
CA TYR A 74 1.73 7.90 -4.25
C TYR A 74 1.60 8.70 -5.55
N SER A 75 0.99 9.88 -5.46
CA SER A 75 1.02 10.86 -6.55
C SER A 75 2.21 11.80 -6.33
N PRO A 76 3.23 11.83 -7.21
CA PRO A 76 4.38 12.72 -7.07
C PRO A 76 3.97 14.20 -7.02
N LEU A 77 2.94 14.57 -7.77
CA LEU A 77 2.40 15.94 -7.80
C LEU A 77 1.85 16.30 -6.42
N LEU A 78 0.91 15.52 -5.90
CA LEU A 78 0.26 15.81 -4.62
C LEU A 78 1.24 15.75 -3.45
N LEU A 79 2.16 14.78 -3.46
CA LEU A 79 3.21 14.67 -2.46
C LEU A 79 4.09 15.94 -2.44
N LYS A 80 4.48 16.45 -3.61
CA LYS A 80 5.30 17.66 -3.71
C LYS A 80 4.53 18.92 -3.33
N THR A 81 3.27 19.04 -3.75
CA THR A 81 2.43 20.22 -3.50
C THR A 81 2.09 20.38 -2.03
N TYR A 82 1.74 19.28 -1.34
CA TYR A 82 1.22 19.33 0.03
C TYR A 82 2.22 18.83 1.08
N ASN A 83 3.41 18.37 0.66
CA ASN A 83 4.41 17.75 1.53
C ASN A 83 3.82 16.64 2.44
N ALA A 84 2.82 15.93 1.94
CA ALA A 84 2.04 14.96 2.67
C ALA A 84 1.75 13.74 1.80
N HIS A 85 1.67 12.56 2.42
CA HIS A 85 1.26 11.36 1.69
C HIS A 85 -0.25 11.36 1.51
N ILE A 86 -0.69 11.68 0.29
CA ILE A 86 -2.10 11.68 -0.07
C ILE A 86 -2.42 10.38 -0.80
N ASN A 87 -3.36 9.62 -0.24
CA ASN A 87 -3.87 8.40 -0.85
C ASN A 87 -4.87 8.77 -1.96
N VAL A 88 -4.66 8.23 -3.16
CA VAL A 88 -5.54 8.47 -4.33
C VAL A 88 -6.08 7.13 -4.78
N GLU A 89 -7.40 6.97 -4.75
CA GLU A 89 -8.08 5.73 -5.12
C GLU A 89 -9.05 5.98 -6.28
N CYS A 90 -9.00 5.11 -7.30
CA CYS A 90 -9.97 5.14 -8.38
C CYS A 90 -11.27 4.46 -7.92
N CYS A 91 -12.35 5.23 -7.83
CA CYS A 91 -13.63 4.74 -7.34
C CYS A 91 -14.56 4.38 -8.49
N ASN A 92 -14.59 3.09 -8.86
CA ASN A 92 -15.45 2.58 -9.94
C ASN A 92 -16.40 1.46 -9.49
N SER A 93 -16.66 1.33 -8.18
CA SER A 93 -17.53 0.27 -7.65
C SER A 93 -18.40 0.77 -6.50
N VAL A 94 -19.53 0.09 -6.26
CA VAL A 94 -20.39 0.33 -5.09
C VAL A 94 -19.61 0.15 -3.77
N LYS A 95 -18.61 -0.75 -3.75
CA LYS A 95 -17.71 -0.91 -2.60
C LYS A 95 -16.87 0.32 -2.34
N ALA A 96 -16.36 0.97 -3.40
CA ALA A 96 -15.60 2.22 -3.28
C ALA A 96 -16.47 3.37 -2.74
N ILE A 97 -17.72 3.47 -3.19
CA ILE A 97 -18.68 4.46 -2.64
C ILE A 97 -18.92 4.20 -1.15
N LYS A 98 -19.21 2.94 -0.77
CA LYS A 98 -19.36 2.56 0.65
C LYS A 98 -18.12 2.90 1.47
N TYR A 99 -16.93 2.68 0.91
CA TYR A 99 -15.67 3.02 1.55
C TYR A 99 -15.54 4.54 1.77
N ILE A 100 -15.79 5.38 0.76
CA ILE A 100 -15.79 6.84 0.92
C ILE A 100 -16.79 7.27 2.00
N CYS A 101 -18.04 6.78 1.93
CA CYS A 101 -19.06 7.10 2.93
C CYS A 101 -18.64 6.67 4.34
N LYS A 102 -17.96 5.53 4.49
CA LYS A 102 -17.40 5.11 5.78
C LYS A 102 -16.40 6.13 6.30
N TYR A 103 -15.47 6.61 5.47
CA TYR A 103 -14.43 7.56 5.91
C TYR A 103 -14.99 8.95 6.23
N VAL A 104 -15.95 9.45 5.44
CA VAL A 104 -16.61 10.73 5.70
C VAL A 104 -17.39 10.68 7.02
N ASN A 105 -18.09 9.58 7.28
CA ASN A 105 -18.95 9.44 8.47
C ASN A 105 -18.23 8.86 9.70
N LYS A 106 -16.95 8.45 9.58
CA LYS A 106 -16.16 7.97 10.73
C LYS A 106 -15.84 9.11 11.72
N GLY A 107 -15.99 10.37 11.30
CA GLY A 107 -15.61 11.56 12.08
C GLY A 107 -14.10 11.82 12.03
N ASN A 108 -13.70 13.06 12.34
CA ASN A 108 -12.29 13.37 12.59
C ASN A 108 -11.86 12.61 13.86
N ASP A 109 -10.80 11.80 13.74
CA ASP A 109 -10.41 10.78 14.72
C ASP A 109 -10.48 11.25 16.19
N VAL A 110 -11.54 10.88 16.90
CA VAL A 110 -11.52 10.70 18.36
C VAL A 110 -11.51 9.21 18.61
N TRP A 111 -10.45 8.76 19.28
CA TRP A 111 -10.16 7.39 19.70
C TRP A 111 -11.28 6.75 20.51
N GLN A 112 -12.33 6.22 19.87
CA GLN A 112 -13.17 5.22 20.51
C GLN A 112 -13.23 3.93 19.71
N CYS A 113 -12.74 2.89 20.37
CA CYS A 113 -13.02 1.49 20.12
C CYS A 113 -14.49 1.31 19.72
N LEU A 114 -14.74 1.03 18.46
CA LEU A 114 -15.94 0.31 18.08
C LEU A 114 -15.49 -0.87 17.23
N GLU A 115 -15.38 -2.01 17.93
CA GLU A 115 -15.48 -3.32 17.31
C GLU A 115 -16.75 -3.35 16.47
N TRP A 116 -16.59 -3.48 15.16
CA TRP A 116 -17.64 -4.01 14.32
C TRP A 116 -17.05 -5.19 13.56
N LYS A 117 -17.36 -6.37 14.08
CA LYS A 117 -17.18 -7.66 13.44
C LYS A 117 -17.69 -7.57 12.00
N ILE A 118 -16.83 -7.96 11.07
CA ILE A 118 -17.28 -8.70 9.88
C ILE A 118 -17.42 -10.15 10.33
#